data_AF-A0A2U1VSZ4-F1
#
_entry.id   AF-A0A2U1VSZ4-F1
#
_cell.length_a   1.000
_cell.length_b   1.000
_cell.length_c   1.000
_cell.angle_alpha   90.00
_cell.angle_beta   90.00
_cell.angle_gamma   90.00
#
_symmetry.space_group_name_H-M   'P 1'
#
loop_
_entity.id
_entity.type
_entity.pdbx_description
1 polymer ?
#
loop_
_entity_poly.entity_id
_entity_poly.type
_entity_poly.pdbx_seq_one_letter_code
_entity_poly.pdbx_strand_id
1 'polypeptide(L)'
;MLRILPALAAFLMAWPALAAGVHHDLDVTLDPPARRLEVRDRLSLPPGPQTLVLAPELTVAEATAGGKPLPFERRGMALTLTVPAGGEVTL
;
A
#
# COMPACT_ATOMS: atom_id res chain seq x y z
N MET A 1 39.95 20.89 21.00
CA MET A 1 39.07 19.88 20.39
C MET A 1 37.73 20.55 20.11
N LEU A 2 37.45 20.81 18.84
CA LEU A 2 36.39 21.69 18.36
C LEU A 2 35.03 21.00 18.47
N ARG A 3 34.14 21.57 19.30
CA ARG A 3 32.74 21.18 19.48
C ARG A 3 31.98 21.50 18.19
N ILE A 4 31.50 20.48 17.48
CA ILE A 4 30.54 20.61 16.38
C ILE A 4 29.24 19.90 16.78
N LEU A 5 28.54 20.47 17.76
CA LEU A 5 27.06 20.53 17.78
C LEU A 5 26.70 21.51 16.63
N PRO A 6 25.67 21.36 15.75
CA PRO A 6 24.45 20.55 15.83
C PRO A 6 23.92 20.07 14.44
N ALA A 7 24.78 19.86 13.43
CA ALA A 7 24.34 19.73 12.04
C ALA A 7 23.50 18.48 11.73
N LEU A 8 23.63 17.42 12.53
CA LEU A 8 22.88 16.18 12.35
C LEU A 8 21.38 16.33 12.69
N ALA A 9 21.02 17.28 13.55
CA ALA A 9 19.63 17.50 13.96
C ALA A 9 18.81 18.28 12.90
N ALA A 10 19.47 19.09 12.06
CA ALA A 10 18.80 19.82 10.98
C ALA A 10 18.46 18.92 9.77
N PHE A 11 19.23 17.84 9.55
CA PHE A 11 18.97 16.90 8.47
C PHE A 11 17.74 16.01 8.73
N LEU A 12 17.33 15.85 10.00
CA LEU A 12 16.16 15.06 10.40
C LEU A 12 14.84 15.85 10.37
N MET A 13 14.86 17.17 10.19
CA MET A 13 13.65 18.01 10.28
C MET A 13 13.07 18.46 8.92
N ALA A 14 13.66 18.05 7.80
CA ALA A 14 13.23 18.51 6.48
C ALA A 14 12.81 17.36 5.56
N TRP A 15 11.80 16.56 5.95
CA TRP A 15 10.99 15.86 4.96
C TRP A 15 9.56 15.42 5.34
N PRO A 16 8.70 16.25 5.96
CA PRO A 16 7.27 15.93 6.02
C PRO A 16 6.53 16.66 4.89
N ALA A 17 6.68 16.27 3.63
CA ALA A 17 5.92 16.95 2.56
C ALA A 17 5.68 16.20 1.24
N LEU A 18 6.11 14.94 1.05
CA LEU A 18 5.90 14.21 -0.22
C LEU A 18 5.47 12.74 -0.07
N ALA A 19 5.05 12.35 1.14
CA ALA A 19 4.29 11.12 1.34
C ALA A 19 3.12 11.50 2.25
N ALA A 20 2.00 11.94 1.66
CA ALA A 20 0.73 11.71 2.33
C ALA A 20 0.66 10.19 2.50
N GLY A 21 0.98 9.71 3.71
CA GLY A 21 1.21 8.31 3.98
C GLY A 21 0.02 7.51 3.47
N VAL A 22 0.29 6.52 2.63
CA VAL A 22 -0.72 5.52 2.30
C VAL A 22 -1.11 4.90 3.63
N HIS A 23 -2.34 5.14 4.07
CA HIS A 23 -2.86 4.48 5.26
C HIS A 23 -3.21 3.06 4.83
N HIS A 24 -2.56 2.10 5.48
CA HIS A 24 -2.77 0.67 5.30
C HIS A 24 -3.40 0.15 6.59
N ASP A 25 -4.56 -0.47 6.46
CA ASP A 25 -5.13 -1.29 7.52
C ASP A 25 -5.19 -2.74 7.02
N LEU A 26 -4.43 -3.60 7.70
CA LEU A 26 -4.08 -4.94 7.22
C LEU A 26 -4.66 -5.99 8.18
N ASP A 27 -5.64 -6.74 7.71
CA ASP A 27 -6.16 -7.91 8.43
C ASP A 27 -5.46 -9.16 7.88
N VAL A 28 -4.75 -9.89 8.74
CA VAL A 28 -4.00 -11.09 8.35
C VAL A 28 -4.55 -12.31 9.08
N THR A 29 -4.99 -13.30 8.32
CA THR A 29 -5.42 -14.60 8.83
C THR A 29 -4.45 -15.68 8.39
N LEU A 30 -3.91 -16.44 9.34
CA LEU A 30 -3.02 -17.56 9.08
C LEU A 30 -3.77 -18.88 9.29
N ASP A 31 -3.75 -19.74 8.27
CA ASP A 31 -4.22 -21.13 8.31
C ASP A 31 -3.01 -22.07 8.14
N PRO A 32 -2.39 -22.53 9.24
CA PRO A 32 -1.24 -23.43 9.18
C PRO A 32 -1.55 -24.80 8.56
N PRO A 33 -2.69 -25.47 8.87
CA PRO A 33 -3.08 -26.72 8.20
C PRO A 33 -3.13 -26.59 6.68
N ALA A 34 -3.70 -25.50 6.15
CA ALA A 34 -3.77 -25.24 4.72
C ALA A 34 -2.48 -24.58 4.15
N ARG A 35 -1.52 -24.22 5.01
CA ARG A 35 -0.32 -23.43 4.67
C ARG A 35 -0.67 -22.16 3.89
N ARG A 36 -1.74 -21.49 4.32
CA ARG A 36 -2.32 -20.34 3.62
C ARG A 36 -2.29 -19.12 4.52
N LEU A 37 -1.89 -18.00 3.93
CA LEU A 37 -1.98 -16.68 4.52
C LEU A 37 -3.02 -15.90 3.71
N GLU A 38 -4.08 -15.48 4.37
CA GLU A 38 -5.04 -14.54 3.81
C GLU A 38 -4.74 -13.15 4.34
N VAL A 39 -4.64 -12.20 3.43
CA VAL A 39 -4.38 -10.80 3.74
C VAL A 39 -5.50 -10.01 3.11
N ARG A 40 -6.11 -9.13 3.91
CA ARG A 40 -7.03 -8.11 3.43
C ARG A 40 -6.38 -6.76 3.71
N ASP A 41 -6.12 -6.00 2.66
CA ASP A 41 -5.44 -4.70 2.75
C ASP A 41 -6.39 -3.57 2.38
N ARG A 42 -6.66 -2.66 3.31
CA ARG A 42 -7.44 -1.44 3.08
C ARG A 42 -6.49 -0.27 2.82
N LEU A 43 -6.55 0.25 1.60
CA LEU A 43 -5.69 1.29 1.04
C LEU A 43 -6.49 2.57 0.75
N SER A 44 -6.01 3.71 1.23
CA SER A 44 -6.47 5.01 0.72
C SER A 44 -5.64 5.44 -0.48
N LEU A 45 -6.21 5.36 -1.69
CA LEU A 45 -5.51 5.68 -2.94
C LEU A 45 -6.11 6.92 -3.62
N PRO A 46 -5.30 7.78 -4.25
CA PRO A 46 -5.82 8.88 -5.05
C PRO A 46 -6.57 8.34 -6.28
N PRO A 47 -7.59 9.08 -6.76
CA PRO A 47 -8.37 8.64 -7.91
C PRO A 47 -7.54 8.62 -9.19
N GLY A 48 -7.94 7.75 -10.12
CA GLY A 48 -7.28 7.55 -11.40
C GLY A 48 -6.50 6.24 -11.51
N PRO A 49 -5.68 6.08 -12.57
CA PRO A 49 -4.88 4.89 -12.79
C PRO A 49 -3.83 4.74 -11.68
N GLN A 50 -3.81 3.56 -11.05
CA GLN A 50 -2.83 3.20 -10.03
C GLN A 50 -2.10 1.94 -10.44
N THR A 51 -0.80 1.91 -10.14
CA THR A 51 0.04 0.73 -10.27
C THR A 51 0.62 0.41 -8.91
N LEU A 52 0.29 -0.75 -8.37
CA LEU A 52 0.81 -1.28 -7.13
C LEU A 52 1.84 -2.37 -7.43
N VAL A 53 2.91 -2.41 -6.64
CA VAL A 53 3.91 -3.48 -6.74
C VAL A 53 3.65 -4.45 -5.59
N LEU A 54 3.24 -5.67 -5.91
CA LEU A 54 3.06 -6.74 -4.91
C LEU A 54 4.07 -7.85 -5.13
N ALA A 55 4.50 -8.46 -4.04
CA ALA A 55 5.39 -9.62 -4.06
C ALA A 55 4.83 -10.73 -4.98
N PRO A 56 5.67 -11.45 -5.73
CA PRO A 56 5.22 -12.42 -6.73
C PRO A 56 4.47 -13.62 -6.12
N GLU A 57 4.67 -13.89 -4.83
CA GLU A 57 4.00 -14.96 -4.09
C GLU A 57 2.56 -14.61 -3.69
N LEU A 58 2.19 -13.33 -3.76
CA LEU A 58 0.84 -12.87 -3.46
C LEU A 58 -0.08 -13.03 -4.67
N THR A 59 -1.19 -13.71 -4.43
CA THR A 59 -2.31 -13.81 -5.37
C THR A 59 -3.41 -12.87 -4.90
N VAL A 60 -3.81 -11.93 -5.76
CA VAL A 60 -4.94 -11.04 -5.48
C VAL A 60 -6.22 -11.78 -5.81
N ALA A 61 -7.02 -12.09 -4.79
CA ALA A 61 -8.28 -12.82 -4.97
C ALA A 61 -9.41 -11.88 -5.41
N GLU A 62 -9.46 -10.68 -4.84
CA GLU A 62 -10.49 -9.69 -5.09
C GLU A 62 -9.89 -8.29 -4.98
N ALA A 63 -10.50 -7.32 -5.66
CA ALA A 63 -10.26 -5.91 -5.37
C ALA A 63 -11.62 -5.22 -5.32
N THR A 64 -11.83 -4.34 -4.34
CA THR A 64 -13.05 -3.52 -4.25
C THR A 64 -12.71 -2.07 -3.98
N ALA A 65 -13.55 -1.16 -4.46
CA ALA A 65 -13.49 0.26 -4.12
C ALA A 65 -14.85 0.70 -3.58
N GLY A 66 -14.91 1.15 -2.33
CA GLY A 66 -16.18 1.47 -1.65
C GLY A 66 -17.17 0.30 -1.66
N GLY A 67 -16.68 -0.93 -1.48
CA GLY A 67 -17.48 -2.16 -1.45
C GLY A 67 -17.97 -2.66 -2.82
N LYS A 68 -17.57 -2.03 -3.92
CA LYS A 68 -17.90 -2.49 -5.28
C LYS A 68 -16.70 -3.20 -5.92
N PRO A 69 -16.90 -4.31 -6.67
CA PRO A 69 -15.83 -4.97 -7.38
C PRO A 69 -15.06 -4.01 -8.29
N LEU A 70 -13.74 -4.06 -8.21
CA LEU A 70 -12.83 -3.25 -8.99
C LEU A 70 -12.01 -4.16 -9.92
N PRO A 71 -12.12 -4.00 -11.25
CA PRO A 71 -11.30 -4.77 -12.16
C PRO A 71 -9.82 -4.39 -12.03
N PHE A 72 -8.95 -5.39 -12.15
CA PHE A 72 -7.51 -5.22 -12.10
C PHE A 72 -6.81 -6.11 -13.13
N GLU A 73 -5.61 -5.72 -13.55
CA GLU A 73 -4.69 -6.57 -14.30
C GLU A 73 -3.43 -6.83 -13.48
N ARG A 74 -2.94 -8.08 -13.51
CA ARG A 74 -1.69 -8.49 -12.87
C ARG A 74 -0.68 -8.87 -13.94
N ARG A 75 0.49 -8.22 -13.94
CA ARG A 75 1.63 -8.55 -14.81
C ARG A 75 2.90 -8.67 -13.97
N GLY A 76 3.28 -9.91 -13.67
CA GLY A 76 4.38 -10.19 -12.74
C GLY A 76 4.07 -9.58 -11.37
N MET A 77 4.94 -8.66 -10.92
CA MET A 77 4.76 -7.96 -9.64
C MET A 77 3.83 -6.74 -9.73
N ALA A 78 3.50 -6.26 -10.93
CA ALA A 78 2.66 -5.09 -11.11
C ALA A 78 1.17 -5.47 -11.07
N LEU A 79 0.39 -4.78 -10.24
CA LEU A 79 -1.06 -4.78 -10.23
C LEU A 79 -1.54 -3.41 -10.70
N THR A 80 -2.29 -3.36 -11.80
CA THR A 80 -2.86 -2.11 -12.33
C THR A 80 -4.37 -2.08 -12.17
N LEU A 81 -4.89 -0.98 -11.65
CA LEU A 81 -6.31 -0.75 -11.40
C LEU A 81 -6.65 0.74 -11.56
N THR A 82 -7.92 1.06 -11.78
CA THR A 82 -8.39 2.46 -11.91
C THR A 82 -9.27 2.82 -10.72
N VAL A 83 -8.75 3.62 -9.81
CA VAL A 83 -9.48 4.02 -8.59
C VAL A 83 -10.55 5.06 -8.94
N PRO A 84 -11.82 4.86 -8.57
CA PRO A 84 -12.85 5.87 -8.73
C PRO A 84 -12.58 7.11 -7.86
N ALA A 85 -13.29 8.20 -8.11
CA ALA A 85 -13.14 9.45 -7.32
C ALA A 85 -13.24 9.19 -5.81
N GLY A 86 -12.10 9.28 -5.08
CA GLY A 86 -12.02 9.27 -3.61
C GLY A 86 -12.26 7.91 -2.93
N GLY A 87 -11.75 6.80 -3.47
CA GLY A 87 -12.04 5.47 -2.96
C GLY A 87 -10.98 4.90 -2.00
N GLU A 88 -11.42 4.46 -0.83
CA GLU A 88 -10.76 3.35 -0.12
C GLU A 88 -10.85 2.10 -1.01
N VAL A 89 -9.70 1.48 -1.25
CA VAL A 89 -9.55 0.24 -2.03
C VAL A 89 -9.24 -0.88 -1.06
N THR A 90 -9.97 -1.99 -1.15
CA THR A 90 -9.62 -3.22 -0.45
C THR A 90 -9.06 -4.23 -1.45
N LEU A 91 -7.92 -4.83 -1.13
CA LEU A 91 -7.33 -5.98 -1.83
C LEU A 91 -7.40 -7.25 -0.98
#